data_AF-A0A284SBF0-F1
#
_entry.id   AF-A0A284SBF0-F1
#
_cell.length_a   1.000
_cell.length_b   1.000
_cell.length_c   1.000
_cell.angle_alpha   90.00
_cell.angle_beta   90.00
_cell.angle_gamma   90.00
#
_symmetry.space_group_name_H-M   'P 1'
#
loop_
_entity.id
_entity.type
_entity.pdbx_description
1 polymer ?
#
loop_
_entity_poly.entity_id
_entity_poly.type
_entity_poly.pdbx_seq_one_letter_code
_entity_poly.pdbx_strand_id
1 'polypeptide(L)'
;MNGCASSMKEMGPSSRHNTLDCHFHFLNWSKLVSFGASLAKKKRNTDEEIVETWERDKSKPSPYITAVPYESLVQVRLRLAQEELKTPEKSLHDTSPSSFLWLGLQIEDDQQWLR
;
A
#
# COMPACT_ATOMS: atom_id res chain seq x y z
N MET A 1 -14.94 5.78 -11.18
CA MET A 1 -14.80 5.69 -12.66
C MET A 1 -16.13 5.82 -13.42
N ASN A 2 -17.28 5.72 -12.73
CA ASN A 2 -18.61 5.64 -13.38
C ASN A 2 -19.10 6.93 -14.07
N GLY A 3 -18.38 8.06 -13.95
CA GLY A 3 -18.77 9.35 -14.56
C GLY A 3 -18.14 9.64 -15.93
N CYS A 4 -16.95 9.12 -16.23
CA CYS A 4 -16.26 9.38 -17.51
C CYS A 4 -16.45 8.26 -18.54
N ALA A 5 -16.98 7.11 -18.13
CA ALA A 5 -17.16 5.93 -18.99
C ALA A 5 -18.04 6.20 -20.22
N SER A 6 -19.10 6.99 -20.06
CA SER A 6 -20.00 7.41 -21.15
C SER A 6 -19.31 8.37 -22.12
N SER A 7 -18.57 9.36 -21.62
CA SER A 7 -17.87 10.35 -22.45
C SER A 7 -16.73 9.72 -23.26
N MET A 8 -16.00 8.75 -22.67
CA MET A 8 -14.90 8.09 -23.36
C MET A 8 -15.39 7.23 -24.52
N LYS A 9 -16.65 6.76 -24.53
CA LYS A 9 -17.22 5.90 -25.59
C LYS A 9 -17.25 6.57 -26.97
N GLU A 10 -17.28 7.89 -27.04
CA GLU A 10 -17.38 8.66 -28.28
C GLU A 10 -16.04 9.29 -28.73
N MET A 11 -14.98 9.16 -27.92
CA MET A 11 -13.68 9.80 -28.19
C MET A 11 -12.83 9.02 -29.20
N GLY A 12 -11.90 9.68 -29.88
CA GLY A 12 -10.88 8.99 -30.70
C GLY A 12 -9.88 8.19 -29.83
N PRO A 13 -9.22 7.14 -30.35
CA PRO A 13 -8.36 6.25 -29.57
C PRO A 13 -7.24 6.97 -28.78
N SER A 14 -6.60 7.96 -29.41
CA SER A 14 -5.56 8.78 -28.79
C SER A 14 -6.11 9.67 -27.66
N SER A 15 -7.26 10.30 -27.89
CA SER A 15 -7.90 11.19 -26.91
C SER A 15 -8.43 10.43 -25.69
N ARG A 16 -8.91 9.18 -25.89
CA ARG A 16 -9.27 8.27 -24.79
C ARG A 16 -8.07 7.95 -23.91
N HIS A 17 -6.93 7.59 -24.52
CA HIS A 17 -5.71 7.23 -23.79
C HIS A 17 -5.25 8.38 -22.90
N ASN A 18 -5.17 9.59 -23.46
CA ASN A 18 -4.79 10.79 -22.71
C ASN A 18 -5.75 11.08 -21.54
N THR A 19 -7.05 10.85 -21.72
CA THR A 19 -8.05 11.05 -20.66
C THR A 19 -7.89 10.05 -19.52
N LEU A 20 -7.61 8.79 -19.85
CA LEU A 20 -7.33 7.75 -18.86
C LEU A 20 -6.07 8.08 -18.06
N ASP A 21 -5.01 8.50 -18.74
CA ASP A 21 -3.74 8.87 -18.11
C ASP A 21 -3.91 10.03 -17.12
N CYS A 22 -4.62 11.09 -17.49
CA CYS A 22 -4.91 12.19 -16.55
C CYS A 22 -5.63 11.71 -15.30
N HIS A 23 -6.60 10.81 -15.45
CA HIS A 23 -7.38 10.27 -14.33
C HIS A 23 -6.55 9.35 -13.44
N PHE A 24 -5.80 8.42 -14.03
CA PHE A 24 -4.93 7.52 -13.27
C PHE A 24 -3.82 8.31 -12.57
N HIS A 25 -3.26 9.33 -13.22
CA HIS A 25 -2.28 10.21 -12.62
C HIS A 25 -2.85 10.94 -11.39
N PHE A 26 -4.05 11.51 -11.50
CA PHE A 26 -4.72 12.15 -10.37
C PHE A 26 -5.02 11.18 -9.22
N LEU A 27 -5.50 9.97 -9.52
CA LEU A 27 -5.78 8.95 -8.50
C LEU A 27 -4.49 8.48 -7.82
N ASN A 28 -3.41 8.31 -8.57
CA ASN A 28 -2.11 7.94 -8.01
C ASN A 28 -1.54 9.05 -7.13
N TRP A 29 -1.62 10.31 -7.56
CA TRP A 29 -1.25 11.48 -6.75
C TRP A 29 -2.07 11.56 -5.46
N SER A 30 -3.40 11.43 -5.56
CA SER A 30 -4.29 11.48 -4.40
C SER A 30 -3.99 10.36 -3.40
N LYS A 31 -3.72 9.14 -3.88
CA LYS A 31 -3.26 8.02 -3.06
C LYS A 31 -1.92 8.33 -2.38
N LEU A 32 -0.92 8.80 -3.12
CA LEU A 32 0.41 9.14 -2.61
C LEU A 32 0.36 10.20 -1.49
N VAL A 33 -0.38 11.28 -1.70
CA VAL A 33 -0.53 12.35 -0.70
C VAL A 33 -1.30 11.85 0.53
N SER A 34 -2.30 10.98 0.34
CA SER A 34 -3.07 10.40 1.44
C SER A 34 -2.25 9.40 2.28
N PHE A 35 -1.31 8.67 1.67
CA PHE A 35 -0.41 7.79 2.40
C PHE A 35 0.49 8.54 3.39
N GLY A 36 0.99 9.72 3.02
CA GLY A 36 1.81 10.55 3.92
C GLY A 36 1.07 10.89 5.22
N ALA A 37 -0.21 11.29 5.13
CA ALA A 37 -1.02 11.61 6.31
C ALA A 37 -1.32 10.39 7.18
N SER A 38 -1.63 9.24 6.57
CA SER A 38 -1.95 8.01 7.30
C SER A 38 -0.72 7.39 7.97
N LEU A 39 0.44 7.39 7.30
CA LEU A 39 1.70 6.90 7.85
C LEU A 39 2.22 7.84 8.95
N ALA A 40 2.10 9.16 8.79
CA ALA A 40 2.47 10.11 9.83
C ALA A 40 1.61 10.00 11.10
N LYS A 41 0.32 9.65 10.98
CA LYS A 41 -0.55 9.43 12.14
C LYS A 41 -0.18 8.17 12.93
N LYS A 42 0.18 7.08 12.25
CA LYS A 42 0.50 5.80 12.90
C LYS A 42 1.87 5.81 13.58
N LYS A 43 2.88 6.49 12.99
CA LYS A 43 4.23 6.60 13.56
C LYS A 43 4.30 7.49 14.81
N ARG A 44 3.65 8.66 14.79
CA ARG A 44 3.79 9.66 15.88
C ARG A 44 3.35 9.13 17.24
N ASN A 45 2.19 8.46 17.31
CA ASN A 45 1.64 8.01 18.59
C ASN A 45 2.45 6.88 19.24
N THR A 46 3.05 5.98 18.43
CA THR A 46 3.87 4.88 18.95
C THR A 46 5.28 5.33 19.30
N ASP A 47 5.84 6.26 18.53
CA ASP A 47 7.25 6.64 18.68
C ASP A 47 7.44 7.58 19.88
N GLU A 48 6.48 8.47 20.18
CA GLU A 48 6.57 9.41 21.30
C GLU A 48 6.66 8.70 22.66
N GLU A 49 5.80 7.71 22.92
CA GLU A 49 5.80 6.94 24.18
C GLU A 49 7.06 6.06 24.33
N ILE A 50 7.51 5.43 23.25
CA ILE A 50 8.72 4.60 23.26
C ILE A 50 9.97 5.45 23.49
N VAL A 51 10.02 6.66 22.90
CA VAL A 51 11.11 7.62 23.13
C VAL A 51 11.13 8.08 24.59
N GLU A 52 9.99 8.50 25.15
CA GLU A 52 9.93 8.94 26.55
C GLU A 52 10.32 7.84 27.54
N THR A 53 9.85 6.60 27.30
CA THR A 53 10.15 5.48 28.19
C THR A 53 11.62 5.06 28.11
N TRP A 54 12.27 5.18 26.96
CA TRP A 54 13.71 4.95 26.76
C TRP A 54 14.58 6.11 27.25
N GLU A 55 14.12 7.36 27.14
CA GLU A 55 14.82 8.52 27.68
C GLU A 55 14.89 8.48 29.21
N ARG A 56 13.82 8.00 29.86
CA ARG A 56 13.78 7.76 31.31
C ARG A 56 14.62 6.56 31.75
N ASP A 57 14.75 5.53 30.91
CA ASP A 57 15.50 4.29 31.21
C ASP A 57 16.19 3.72 29.97
N LYS A 58 17.53 3.85 29.93
CA LYS A 58 18.37 3.41 28.80
C LYS A 58 18.52 1.89 28.69
N SER A 59 18.00 1.12 29.66
CA SER A 59 17.94 -0.34 29.62
C SER A 59 16.90 -0.86 28.63
N LYS A 60 15.89 -0.04 28.30
CA LYS A 60 14.81 -0.39 27.38
C LYS A 60 15.29 -0.41 25.92
N PRO A 61 14.59 -1.14 25.02
CA PRO A 61 14.96 -1.17 23.60
C PRO A 61 14.93 0.24 23.01
N SER A 62 15.98 0.58 22.24
CA SER A 62 16.11 1.90 21.64
C SER A 62 14.99 2.13 20.62
N PRO A 63 14.28 3.28 20.67
CA PRO A 63 13.20 3.62 19.74
C PRO A 63 13.67 3.70 18.28
N TYR A 64 14.96 3.95 18.08
CA TYR A 64 15.56 4.07 16.74
C TYR A 64 15.99 2.72 16.16
N ILE A 65 15.94 1.64 16.95
CA ILE A 65 16.24 0.30 16.50
C ILE A 65 14.92 -0.42 16.31
N THR A 66 14.51 -0.61 15.07
CA THR A 66 13.36 -1.46 14.78
C THR A 66 13.78 -2.91 15.01
N ALA A 67 13.49 -3.45 16.19
CA ALA A 67 13.60 -4.88 16.47
C ALA A 67 12.44 -5.63 15.78
N VAL A 68 12.36 -5.51 14.46
CA VAL A 68 11.43 -6.35 13.69
C VAL A 68 12.09 -7.72 13.62
N PRO A 69 11.47 -8.79 14.14
CA PRO A 69 11.96 -10.13 13.86
C PRO A 69 12.00 -10.30 12.34
N TYR A 70 13.07 -10.91 11.82
CA TYR A 70 13.10 -11.26 10.40
C TYR A 70 11.98 -12.24 10.13
N GLU A 71 10.95 -11.77 9.44
CA GLU A 71 9.88 -12.61 8.93
C GLU A 71 10.21 -12.98 7.51
N SER A 72 10.22 -14.28 7.24
CA SER A 72 10.41 -14.71 5.86
C SER A 72 9.19 -14.28 5.05
N LEU A 73 9.43 -14.00 3.77
CA LEU A 73 8.38 -13.58 2.85
C LEU A 73 7.22 -14.60 2.79
N VAL A 74 7.53 -15.88 2.93
CA VAL A 74 6.54 -16.97 3.02
C VAL A 74 5.68 -16.85 4.27
N GLN A 75 6.26 -16.49 5.42
CA GLN A 75 5.51 -16.30 6.67
C GLN A 75 4.58 -15.09 6.59
N VAL A 76 5.05 -13.98 6.00
CA VAL A 76 4.21 -12.79 5.79
C VAL A 76 3.02 -13.12 4.89
N ARG A 77 3.26 -13.84 3.78
CA ARG A 77 2.19 -14.30 2.87
C ARG A 77 1.18 -15.20 3.58
N LEU A 78 1.68 -16.13 4.40
CA LEU A 78 0.82 -17.02 5.17
C LEU A 78 -0.07 -16.25 6.14
N ARG A 79 0.48 -15.27 6.86
CA ARG A 79 -0.28 -14.44 7.80
C ARG A 79 -1.38 -13.65 7.09
N LEU A 80 -1.07 -12.99 5.97
CA LEU A 80 -2.04 -12.22 5.20
C LEU A 80 -3.19 -13.10 4.70
N ALA A 81 -2.90 -14.28 4.16
CA ALA A 81 -3.91 -15.23 3.73
C ALA A 81 -4.80 -15.71 4.90
N GLN A 82 -4.22 -15.92 6.08
CA GLN A 82 -4.97 -16.28 7.28
C GLN A 82 -5.87 -15.15 7.80
N GLU A 83 -5.46 -13.89 7.66
CA GLU A 83 -6.25 -12.72 8.04
C GLU A 83 -7.46 -12.52 7.11
N GLU A 84 -7.27 -12.67 5.80
CA GLU A 84 -8.36 -12.58 4.81
C GLU A 84 -9.45 -13.66 5.02
N LEU A 85 -9.09 -14.84 5.53
CA LEU A 85 -10.07 -15.86 5.92
C LEU A 85 -10.87 -15.48 7.16
N LYS A 86 -10.28 -14.72 8.10
CA LYS A 86 -10.93 -14.31 9.36
C LYS A 86 -11.92 -13.17 9.16
N THR A 87 -11.57 -12.23 8.30
CA THR A 87 -12.46 -11.15 7.88
C THR A 87 -12.80 -11.37 6.41
N PRO A 88 -13.81 -12.21 6.10
CA PRO A 88 -14.28 -12.37 4.73
C PRO A 88 -15.00 -11.10 4.31
N GLU A 89 -14.23 -10.08 3.96
CA GLU A 89 -14.73 -8.92 3.24
C GLU A 89 -15.19 -9.43 1.86
N LYS A 90 -16.37 -8.97 1.42
CA LYS A 90 -16.88 -9.34 0.09
C LYS A 90 -15.94 -8.75 -0.96
N SER A 91 -14.99 -9.55 -1.43
CA SER A 91 -14.11 -9.15 -2.52
C SER A 91 -14.96 -8.84 -3.75
N LEU A 92 -14.72 -7.69 -4.37
CA LEU A 92 -15.32 -7.31 -5.65
C LEU A 92 -14.69 -8.06 -6.84
N HIS A 93 -13.54 -8.69 -6.62
CA HIS A 93 -12.73 -9.36 -7.64
C HIS A 93 -12.43 -10.81 -7.24
N ASP A 94 -12.20 -11.67 -8.23
CA ASP A 94 -11.85 -13.09 -8.01
C ASP A 94 -10.48 -13.29 -7.33
N THR A 95 -9.73 -12.20 -7.11
CA THR A 95 -8.44 -12.20 -6.44
C THR A 95 -8.52 -11.56 -5.06
N SER A 96 -7.73 -12.09 -4.12
CA SER A 96 -7.64 -11.46 -2.81
C SER A 96 -6.76 -10.20 -2.85
N PRO A 97 -7.02 -9.20 -1.98
CA PRO A 97 -6.22 -7.98 -1.92
C PRO A 97 -4.72 -8.23 -1.72
N SER A 98 -4.33 -9.17 -0.84
CA SER A 98 -2.93 -9.50 -0.60
C SER A 98 -2.27 -10.14 -1.82
N SER A 99 -3.00 -10.99 -2.54
CA SER A 99 -2.53 -11.61 -3.78
C SER A 99 -2.31 -10.58 -4.90
N PHE A 100 -3.20 -9.59 -5.02
CA PHE A 100 -3.07 -8.49 -5.97
C PHE A 100 -1.84 -7.62 -5.69
N LEU A 101 -1.65 -7.21 -4.44
CA LEU A 101 -0.50 -6.40 -4.03
C LEU A 101 0.83 -7.16 -4.24
N TRP A 102 0.84 -8.45 -3.92
CA TRP A 102 2.01 -9.30 -4.15
C TRP A 102 2.40 -9.36 -5.63
N LEU A 103 1.42 -9.62 -6.50
CA LEU A 103 1.64 -9.66 -7.94
C LEU A 103 2.12 -8.29 -8.46
N GLY A 104 1.56 -7.19 -7.97
CA GLY A 104 1.98 -5.84 -8.33
C GLY A 104 3.44 -5.55 -8.00
N LEU A 105 3.88 -5.90 -6.78
CA LEU A 105 5.27 -5.75 -6.36
C LEU A 105 6.22 -6.60 -7.20
N GLN A 106 5.84 -7.84 -7.50
CA GLN A 106 6.67 -8.73 -8.31
C GLN A 106 6.83 -8.21 -9.74
N ILE A 107 5.76 -7.67 -10.32
CA ILE A 107 5.81 -7.01 -11.64
C ILE A 107 6.71 -5.76 -11.57
N GLU A 108 6.65 -4.98 -10.50
CA GLU A 108 7.51 -3.81 -10.33
C GLU A 108 8.99 -4.20 -10.26
N ASP A 109 9.33 -5.21 -9.46
CA ASP A 109 10.70 -5.74 -9.37
C ASP A 109 11.19 -6.19 -10.75
N ASP A 110 10.40 -7.00 -11.46
CA ASP A 110 10.72 -7.47 -12.81
C ASP A 110 10.91 -6.30 -13.80
N GLN A 111 10.10 -5.24 -13.67
CA GLN A 111 10.22 -4.03 -14.51
C GLN A 111 11.42 -3.16 -14.15
N GLN A 112 11.84 -3.11 -12.88
CA GLN A 112 13.05 -2.38 -12.47
C GLN A 112 14.30 -3.02 -13.07
N TRP A 113 14.34 -4.36 -13.16
CA TRP A 113 15.43 -5.08 -13.82
C TRP A 113 15.55 -4.80 -15.33
N LEU A 114 14.47 -4.32 -15.96
CA LEU A 114 14.42 -4.00 -17.38
C LEU A 114 14.72 -2.52 -17.69
N ARG A 115 14.94 -1.67 -16.67
CA ARG A 115 15.37 -0.27 -16.82
C ARG A 115 16.89 -0.13 -16.79
#